data_AF-A0AAD4XF58-F1
#
_entry.id   AF-A0AAD4XF58-F1
#
_cell.length_a   1.000
_cell.length_b   1.000
_cell.length_c   1.000
_cell.angle_alpha   90.00
_cell.angle_beta   90.00
_cell.angle_gamma   90.00
#
_symmetry.space_group_name_H-M   'P 1'
#
loop_
_entity.id
_entity.type
_entity.pdbx_description
1 polymer ?
#
loop_
_entity_poly.entity_id
_entity_poly.type
_entity_poly.pdbx_seq_one_letter_code
_entity_poly.pdbx_strand_id
1 'polypeptide(L)'
;MGICFSMLQEFLLLAHRSKIGSGPTLADFFHESAKRFAHSIYSFFKEAVSCFGTLNEDRKLSIQQLADSVWEACAFLKTIPTTNYAAIVREITRVAKSMEGALRQLKNLKPASSENPTNENTTDELTTDLNEKDDDDDVDNGSFEGGEIGNGLSPDEMKMAESAVIFFSDTLIVIKELVCFITGLGRHSKPSNNDAKSVRLLELSFERCRNIKLCMYELGVDLYPPQEVTALKLGVVDTSDEIRKLQEDVRQFEDASCDSFLQACECALSSLRNMKTELDSLEPILEASEMHICELCCVRH
;
A
#
# COMPACT_ATOMS: atom_id res chain seq x y z
N MET A 1 -17.45 38.66 -2.84
CA MET A 1 -16.40 38.18 -1.91
C MET A 1 -16.94 37.83 -0.52
N GLY A 2 -17.65 38.72 0.19
CA GLY A 2 -18.11 38.46 1.56
C GLY A 2 -18.87 37.14 1.78
N ILE A 3 -19.81 36.81 0.88
CA ILE A 3 -20.60 35.55 0.96
C ILE A 3 -19.72 34.30 0.89
N CYS A 4 -18.72 34.28 0.00
CA CYS A 4 -17.83 33.12 -0.17
C CYS A 4 -16.95 32.87 1.07
N PHE A 5 -16.43 33.93 1.69
CA PHE A 5 -15.65 33.80 2.93
C PHE A 5 -16.51 33.35 4.11
N SER A 6 -17.75 33.83 4.21
CA SER A 6 -18.71 33.33 5.21
C SER A 6 -19.03 31.84 5.00
N MET A 7 -19.29 31.42 3.77
CA MET A 7 -19.52 30.00 3.44
C MET A 7 -18.30 29.13 3.77
N LEU A 8 -17.08 29.60 3.44
CA LEU A 8 -15.86 28.89 3.81
C LEU A 8 -15.71 28.78 5.33
N GLN A 9 -15.96 29.85 6.08
CA GLN A 9 -15.91 29.83 7.54
C GLN A 9 -16.92 28.83 8.12
N GLU A 10 -18.18 28.86 7.67
CA GLU A 10 -19.21 27.93 8.10
C GLU A 10 -18.83 26.48 7.80
N PHE A 11 -18.30 26.23 6.60
CA PHE A 11 -17.82 24.92 6.20
C PHE A 11 -16.65 24.43 7.07
N LEU A 12 -15.67 25.28 7.37
CA LEU A 12 -14.54 24.91 8.24
C LEU A 12 -15.01 24.59 9.67
N LEU A 13 -15.98 25.36 10.20
CA LEU A 13 -16.60 25.07 11.50
C LEU A 13 -17.36 23.75 11.48
N LEU A 14 -18.10 23.47 10.41
CA LEU A 14 -18.80 22.20 10.23
C LEU A 14 -17.82 21.03 10.17
N ALA A 15 -16.76 21.13 9.38
CA ALA A 15 -15.72 20.12 9.28
C ALA A 15 -15.06 19.86 10.64
N HIS A 16 -14.72 20.92 11.39
CA HIS A 16 -14.18 20.78 12.74
C HIS A 16 -15.15 20.06 13.68
N ARG A 17 -16.44 20.41 13.64
CA ARG A 17 -17.47 19.75 14.46
C ARG A 17 -17.62 18.27 14.09
N SER A 18 -17.56 17.93 12.79
CA SER A 18 -17.68 16.55 12.31
C SER A 18 -16.52 15.65 12.76
N LYS A 19 -15.36 16.21 13.11
CA LYS A 19 -14.24 15.46 13.70
C LYS A 19 -14.50 15.03 15.15
N ILE A 20 -15.40 15.70 15.86
CA ILE A 20 -15.63 15.43 17.29
C ILE A 20 -16.39 14.10 17.42
N GLY A 21 -15.74 13.10 18.01
CA GLY A 21 -16.32 11.76 18.18
C GLY A 21 -16.30 10.89 16.92
N SER A 22 -15.65 11.34 15.83
CA SER A 22 -15.25 10.46 14.74
C SER A 22 -13.97 9.71 15.12
N GLY A 23 -13.77 8.51 14.56
CA GLY A 23 -12.46 7.88 14.64
C GLY A 23 -11.38 8.71 13.92
N PRO A 24 -10.10 8.59 14.34
CA PRO A 24 -8.96 9.27 13.72
C PRO A 24 -8.97 9.22 12.19
N THR A 25 -9.17 8.04 11.60
CA THR A 25 -9.12 7.90 10.13
C THR A 25 -10.22 8.71 9.46
N LEU A 26 -11.46 8.68 9.95
CA LEU A 26 -12.53 9.52 9.43
C LEU A 26 -12.25 11.03 9.66
N ALA A 27 -11.67 11.37 10.80
CA ALA A 27 -11.31 12.75 11.12
C ALA A 27 -10.28 13.33 10.13
N ASP A 28 -9.38 12.48 9.63
CA ASP A 28 -8.38 12.84 8.63
C ASP A 28 -9.02 13.10 7.26
N PHE A 29 -10.02 12.30 6.85
CA PHE A 29 -10.81 12.60 5.64
C PHE A 29 -11.49 13.97 5.71
N PHE A 30 -12.10 14.32 6.84
CA PHE A 30 -12.69 15.65 7.03
C PHE A 30 -11.63 16.75 6.99
N HIS A 31 -10.47 16.51 7.59
CA HIS A 31 -9.38 17.47 7.62
C HIS A 31 -8.81 17.74 6.22
N GLU A 32 -8.46 16.69 5.47
CA GLU A 32 -7.89 16.83 4.14
C GLU A 32 -8.90 17.42 3.15
N SER A 33 -10.19 17.08 3.27
CA SER A 33 -11.22 17.76 2.49
C SER A 33 -11.32 19.24 2.81
N ALA A 34 -11.31 19.61 4.10
CA ALA A 34 -11.39 20.99 4.51
C ALA A 34 -10.20 21.81 4.00
N LYS A 35 -9.00 21.23 4.09
CA LYS A 35 -7.75 21.77 3.58
C LYS A 35 -7.77 21.94 2.07
N ARG A 36 -8.17 20.90 1.31
CA ARG A 36 -8.28 20.95 -0.16
C ARG A 36 -9.23 22.06 -0.61
N PHE A 37 -10.42 22.14 0.00
CA PHE A 37 -11.41 23.17 -0.34
C PHE A 37 -10.92 24.59 -0.02
N ALA A 38 -10.34 24.79 1.17
CA ALA A 38 -9.77 26.08 1.56
C ALA A 38 -8.63 26.50 0.62
N HIS A 39 -7.75 25.56 0.25
CA HIS A 39 -6.65 25.81 -0.68
C HIS A 39 -7.12 26.18 -2.08
N SER A 40 -8.13 25.47 -2.63
CA SER A 40 -8.69 25.79 -3.94
C SER A 40 -9.35 27.18 -3.96
N ILE A 41 -10.12 27.53 -2.92
CA ILE A 41 -10.73 28.87 -2.80
C ILE A 41 -9.66 29.95 -2.67
N TYR A 42 -8.65 29.73 -1.84
CA TYR A 42 -7.55 30.68 -1.67
C TYR A 42 -6.81 30.93 -2.99
N SER A 43 -6.46 29.85 -3.70
CA SER A 43 -5.75 29.93 -4.98
C SER A 43 -6.58 30.68 -6.03
N PHE A 44 -7.87 30.37 -6.13
CA PHE A 44 -8.80 31.07 -7.02
C PHE A 44 -8.87 32.57 -6.72
N PHE A 45 -9.09 32.97 -5.45
CA PHE A 45 -9.19 34.39 -5.11
C PHE A 45 -7.86 35.13 -5.27
N LYS A 46 -6.74 34.49 -4.94
CA LYS A 46 -5.41 35.05 -5.14
C LYS A 46 -5.20 35.42 -6.61
N GLU A 47 -5.54 34.52 -7.52
CA GLU A 47 -5.39 34.75 -8.97
C GLU A 47 -6.44 35.75 -9.50
N ALA A 48 -7.68 35.67 -9.04
CA ALA A 48 -8.71 36.63 -9.44
C ALA A 48 -8.35 38.07 -9.06
N VAL A 49 -7.71 38.27 -7.89
CA VAL A 49 -7.21 39.58 -7.45
C VAL A 49 -5.96 40.01 -8.25
N SER A 50 -5.02 39.09 -8.53
CA SER A 50 -3.82 39.41 -9.32
C SER A 50 -4.16 39.85 -10.74
N CYS A 51 -5.25 39.33 -11.29
CA CYS A 51 -5.74 39.63 -12.64
C CYS A 51 -6.56 40.91 -12.74
N PHE A 52 -6.90 41.55 -11.61
CA PHE A 52 -7.76 42.73 -11.59
C PHE A 52 -7.12 43.87 -12.41
N GLY A 53 -7.78 44.28 -13.50
CA GLY A 53 -7.33 45.35 -14.39
C GLY A 53 -6.31 44.95 -15.47
N THR A 54 -5.88 43.69 -15.54
CA THR A 54 -4.87 43.21 -16.51
C THR A 54 -5.19 41.79 -17.01
N LEU A 55 -6.45 41.57 -17.41
CA LEU A 55 -6.94 40.28 -17.90
C LEU A 55 -6.45 40.04 -19.34
N ASN A 56 -5.70 38.95 -19.54
CA ASN A 56 -5.34 38.40 -20.86
C ASN A 56 -5.84 36.96 -20.98
N GLU A 57 -5.70 36.34 -22.17
CA GLU A 57 -6.24 34.98 -22.41
C GLU A 57 -5.59 33.91 -21.52
N ASP A 58 -4.29 33.98 -21.25
CA ASP A 58 -3.59 33.01 -20.37
C ASP A 58 -4.12 33.06 -18.93
N ARG A 59 -4.36 34.27 -18.41
CA ARG A 59 -4.94 34.48 -17.07
C ARG A 59 -6.38 34.03 -16.99
N LYS A 60 -7.14 34.20 -18.07
CA LYS A 60 -8.51 33.71 -18.16
C LYS A 60 -8.55 32.17 -18.11
N LEU A 61 -7.64 31.49 -18.80
CA LEU A 61 -7.48 30.04 -18.71
C LEU A 61 -7.10 29.61 -17.28
N SER A 62 -6.16 30.31 -16.65
CA SER A 62 -5.77 30.03 -15.26
C SER A 62 -6.93 30.18 -14.27
N ILE A 63 -7.72 31.26 -14.37
CA ILE A 63 -8.92 31.46 -13.55
C ILE A 63 -9.95 30.34 -13.78
N GLN A 64 -10.13 29.90 -15.04
CA GLN A 64 -11.03 28.79 -15.35
C GLN A 64 -10.57 27.49 -14.69
N GLN A 65 -9.30 27.12 -14.84
CA GLN A 65 -8.73 25.92 -14.21
C GLN A 65 -8.86 25.96 -12.67
N LEU A 66 -8.68 27.13 -12.06
CA LEU A 66 -8.85 27.31 -10.62
C LEU A 66 -10.32 27.21 -10.19
N ALA A 67 -11.27 27.69 -11.02
CA ALA A 67 -12.69 27.48 -10.78
C ALA A 67 -13.05 25.99 -10.86
N ASP A 68 -12.50 25.27 -11.83
CA ASP A 68 -12.66 23.83 -11.97
C ASP A 68 -12.08 23.10 -10.74
N SER A 69 -10.91 23.52 -10.23
CA SER A 69 -10.33 23.00 -8.98
C SER A 69 -11.24 23.19 -7.76
N VAL A 70 -11.93 24.33 -7.64
CA VAL A 70 -12.93 24.57 -6.58
C VAL A 70 -14.13 23.63 -6.75
N TRP A 71 -14.59 23.43 -7.98
CA TRP A 71 -15.67 22.50 -8.28
C TRP A 71 -15.31 21.06 -7.93
N GLU A 72 -14.09 20.62 -8.26
CA GLU A 72 -13.59 19.30 -7.92
C GLU A 72 -13.43 19.11 -6.40
N ALA A 73 -12.99 20.15 -5.69
CA ALA A 73 -12.96 20.12 -4.22
C ALA A 73 -14.36 19.97 -3.62
N CYS A 74 -15.38 20.62 -4.21
CA CYS A 74 -16.79 20.43 -3.83
C CYS A 74 -17.29 19.01 -4.17
N ALA A 75 -16.95 18.47 -5.33
CA ALA A 75 -17.34 17.13 -5.75
C ALA A 75 -16.72 16.07 -4.83
N PHE A 76 -15.46 16.25 -4.42
CA PHE A 76 -14.76 15.37 -3.50
C PHE A 76 -15.50 15.19 -2.16
N LEU A 77 -16.20 16.22 -1.66
CA LEU A 77 -16.99 16.14 -0.43
C LEU A 77 -18.02 14.99 -0.46
N LYS A 78 -18.60 14.71 -1.63
CA LYS A 78 -19.59 13.64 -1.80
C LYS A 78 -18.98 12.24 -1.69
N THR A 79 -17.66 12.15 -1.86
CA THR A 79 -16.93 10.89 -1.79
C THR A 79 -16.48 10.58 -0.37
N ILE A 80 -16.57 11.52 0.57
CA ILE A 80 -16.07 11.34 1.94
C ILE A 80 -16.89 10.26 2.66
N PRO A 81 -16.23 9.30 3.32
CA PRO A 81 -16.92 8.31 4.14
C PRO A 81 -17.76 8.98 5.24
N THR A 82 -18.95 8.47 5.51
CA THR A 82 -19.84 9.03 6.55
C THR A 82 -19.66 8.35 7.91
N THR A 83 -18.94 7.23 7.97
CA THR A 83 -18.68 6.45 9.18
C THR A 83 -17.22 6.01 9.24
N ASN A 84 -16.71 5.72 10.45
CA ASN A 84 -15.34 5.24 10.61
C ASN A 84 -15.12 3.89 9.93
N TYR A 85 -16.11 3.00 9.97
CA TYR A 85 -16.09 1.73 9.24
C TYR A 85 -15.82 1.95 7.74
N ALA A 86 -16.55 2.87 7.10
CA ALA A 86 -16.39 3.14 5.68
C ALA A 86 -15.02 3.78 5.37
N ALA A 87 -14.51 4.63 6.26
CA ALA A 87 -13.18 5.24 6.13
C ALA A 87 -12.06 4.19 6.21
N ILE A 88 -12.12 3.34 7.24
CA ILE A 88 -11.16 2.26 7.47
C ILE A 88 -11.20 1.24 6.33
N VAL A 89 -12.39 0.82 5.88
CA VAL A 89 -12.55 -0.08 4.73
C VAL A 89 -11.90 0.51 3.48
N ARG A 90 -12.09 1.81 3.22
CA ARG A 90 -11.48 2.49 2.07
C ARG A 90 -9.95 2.45 2.16
N GLU A 91 -9.38 2.77 3.30
CA GLU A 91 -7.92 2.81 3.47
C GLU A 91 -7.30 1.40 3.43
N ILE A 92 -7.90 0.40 4.08
CA ILE A 92 -7.43 -0.99 4.00
C ILE A 92 -7.55 -1.52 2.56
N THR A 93 -8.58 -1.12 1.81
CA THR A 93 -8.69 -1.46 0.38
C THR A 93 -7.55 -0.84 -0.43
N ARG A 94 -7.12 0.39 -0.12
CA ARG A 94 -5.96 1.02 -0.74
C ARG A 94 -4.67 0.27 -0.41
N VAL A 95 -4.51 -0.19 0.83
CA VAL A 95 -3.41 -1.07 1.24
C VAL A 95 -3.40 -2.36 0.42
N ALA A 96 -4.55 -3.04 0.28
CA ALA A 96 -4.66 -4.27 -0.51
C ALA A 96 -4.27 -4.06 -1.98
N LYS A 97 -4.74 -2.98 -2.62
CA LYS A 97 -4.37 -2.64 -4.01
C LYS A 97 -2.87 -2.39 -4.17
N SER A 98 -2.25 -1.71 -3.21
CA SER A 98 -0.80 -1.49 -3.20
C SER A 98 -0.05 -2.82 -3.12
N MET A 99 -0.51 -3.74 -2.27
CA MET A 99 0.08 -5.07 -2.12
C MET A 99 -0.12 -5.95 -3.36
N GLU A 100 -1.25 -5.82 -4.08
CA GLU A 100 -1.46 -6.46 -5.38
C GLU A 100 -0.44 -6.02 -6.42
N GLY A 101 -0.09 -4.73 -6.43
CA GLY A 101 0.97 -4.18 -7.28
C GLY A 101 2.33 -4.83 -6.98
N ALA A 102 2.72 -4.87 -5.70
CA ALA A 102 3.98 -5.48 -5.27
C ALA A 102 4.03 -6.99 -5.58
N LEU A 103 2.94 -7.73 -5.31
CA LEU A 103 2.86 -9.16 -5.64
C LEU A 103 2.99 -9.41 -7.15
N ARG A 104 2.45 -8.52 -7.99
CA ARG A 104 2.60 -8.63 -9.45
C ARG A 104 4.07 -8.46 -9.86
N GLN A 105 4.79 -7.53 -9.23
CA GLN A 105 6.22 -7.35 -9.48
C GLN A 105 7.03 -8.58 -9.05
N LEU A 106 6.75 -9.14 -7.86
CA LEU A 106 7.42 -10.35 -7.38
C LEU A 106 7.17 -11.57 -8.28
N LYS A 107 5.96 -11.71 -8.83
CA LYS A 107 5.64 -12.79 -9.79
C LYS A 107 6.42 -12.69 -11.10
N ASN A 108 7.04 -11.55 -11.39
CA ASN A 108 7.85 -11.35 -12.59
C ASN A 108 9.34 -11.65 -12.37
N LEU A 109 9.75 -12.07 -11.17
CA LEU A 109 11.11 -12.51 -10.90
C LEU A 109 11.48 -13.70 -11.79
N LYS A 110 12.68 -13.66 -12.39
CA LYS A 110 13.16 -14.68 -13.33
C LYS A 110 14.33 -15.46 -12.74
N PRO A 111 14.43 -16.76 -13.04
CA PRO A 111 15.62 -17.55 -12.69
C PRO A 111 16.84 -17.06 -13.48
N ALA A 112 18.03 -17.36 -12.98
CA ALA A 112 19.27 -17.23 -13.76
C ALA A 112 19.08 -17.98 -15.09
N SER A 113 19.22 -17.27 -16.21
CA SER A 113 19.31 -17.96 -17.50
C SER A 113 20.53 -18.86 -17.43
N SER A 114 20.32 -20.18 -17.47
CA SER A 114 21.38 -21.12 -17.80
C SER A 114 21.94 -20.70 -19.15
N GLU A 115 23.16 -20.16 -19.19
CA GLU A 115 23.92 -20.02 -20.42
C GLU A 115 24.06 -21.41 -21.05
N ASN A 116 23.18 -21.74 -21.98
CA ASN A 116 23.48 -22.75 -22.99
C ASN A 116 24.27 -22.01 -24.09
N PRO A 117 25.54 -22.35 -24.35
CA PRO A 117 26.24 -21.80 -25.49
C PRO A 117 25.73 -22.54 -26.73
N THR A 118 24.60 -22.11 -27.28
CA THR A 118 24.11 -22.66 -28.54
C THR A 118 23.74 -21.55 -29.50
N ASN A 119 24.76 -21.18 -30.28
CA ASN A 119 24.76 -20.73 -31.66
C ASN A 119 23.86 -19.55 -32.09
N GLU A 120 24.57 -18.60 -32.69
CA GLU A 120 24.10 -17.57 -33.62
C GLU A 120 23.07 -18.07 -34.63
N ASN A 121 22.24 -17.11 -35.07
CA ASN A 121 21.24 -17.11 -36.14
C ASN A 121 19.83 -17.50 -35.65
N THR A 122 18.81 -16.64 -35.70
CA THR A 122 18.30 -16.03 -36.94
C THR A 122 17.26 -14.93 -36.62
N THR A 123 17.51 -13.73 -37.14
CA THR A 123 16.59 -12.77 -37.81
C THR A 123 15.20 -12.41 -37.22
N ASP A 124 15.11 -11.18 -36.72
CA ASP A 124 14.20 -10.08 -37.12
C ASP A 124 12.69 -10.36 -37.30
N GLU A 125 11.86 -9.80 -36.40
CA GLU A 125 10.59 -9.18 -36.82
C GLU A 125 10.16 -8.06 -35.86
N LEU A 126 10.34 -6.83 -36.34
CA LEU A 126 9.82 -5.58 -35.80
C LEU A 126 8.29 -5.54 -35.97
N THR A 127 7.52 -5.34 -34.89
CA THR A 127 6.19 -4.72 -34.99
C THR A 127 5.95 -3.71 -33.87
N THR A 128 5.67 -2.49 -34.31
CA THR A 128 5.37 -1.28 -33.55
C THR A 128 3.85 -1.11 -33.41
N ASP A 129 3.48 -0.22 -32.48
CA ASP A 129 2.20 0.49 -32.28
C ASP A 129 1.23 -0.12 -31.24
N LEU A 130 1.21 0.38 -30.00
CA LEU A 130 0.67 1.69 -29.53
C LEU A 130 -0.85 1.81 -29.70
N ASN A 131 -1.58 1.59 -28.59
CA ASN A 131 -2.74 2.39 -28.19
C ASN A 131 -3.11 2.05 -26.73
N GLU A 132 -2.46 2.74 -25.79
CA GLU A 132 -2.99 2.95 -24.45
C GLU A 132 -3.55 4.37 -24.37
N LYS A 133 -4.81 4.47 -23.95
CA LYS A 133 -5.35 5.65 -23.30
C LYS A 133 -6.11 5.15 -22.09
N ASP A 134 -5.52 5.32 -20.92
CA ASP A 134 -6.26 5.58 -19.71
C ASP A 134 -5.49 6.68 -18.96
N ASP A 135 -6.18 7.80 -18.78
CA ASP A 135 -5.74 8.93 -17.96
C ASP A 135 -5.83 8.52 -16.49
N ASP A 136 -4.73 8.65 -15.75
CA ASP A 136 -4.76 8.87 -14.30
C ASP A 136 -3.53 9.69 -13.90
N ASP A 137 -3.76 10.99 -13.73
CA ASP A 137 -2.88 11.89 -12.97
C ASP A 137 -2.99 11.52 -11.48
N ASP A 138 -1.97 10.87 -10.93
CA ASP A 138 -1.43 11.24 -9.62
C ASP A 138 0.00 10.73 -9.48
N VAL A 139 0.90 11.72 -9.48
CA VAL A 139 2.35 11.57 -9.52
C VAL A 139 2.87 11.31 -8.11
N ASP A 140 3.08 10.04 -7.77
CA ASP A 140 4.20 9.60 -6.92
C ASP A 140 4.52 8.14 -7.27
N ASN A 141 4.95 7.94 -8.51
CA ASN A 141 5.57 6.71 -8.92
C ASN A 141 7.04 6.82 -8.49
N GLY A 142 7.38 6.22 -7.35
CA GLY A 142 8.74 5.76 -7.07
C GLY A 142 9.11 4.71 -8.10
N SER A 143 9.34 5.17 -9.34
CA SER A 143 9.76 4.37 -10.46
C SER A 143 11.15 3.87 -10.13
N PHE A 144 11.25 2.56 -9.88
CA PHE A 144 12.52 1.87 -9.88
C PHE A 144 13.00 1.89 -11.34
N GLU A 145 13.71 2.95 -11.70
CA GLU A 145 14.38 3.07 -12.98
C GLU A 145 15.34 1.89 -13.09
N GLY A 146 15.00 0.97 -14.00
CA GLY A 146 15.67 -0.30 -14.19
C GLY A 146 17.12 -0.11 -14.60
N GLY A 147 18.02 -0.19 -13.63
CA GLY A 147 19.40 -0.58 -13.87
C GLY A 147 19.42 -2.03 -14.31
N GLU A 148 19.73 -2.25 -15.57
CA GLU A 148 20.00 -3.55 -16.20
C GLU A 148 21.25 -4.18 -15.57
N ILE A 149 21.16 -4.70 -14.34
CA ILE A 149 22.25 -5.41 -13.67
C ILE A 149 21.68 -6.51 -12.78
N GLY A 150 21.84 -7.77 -13.20
CA GLY A 150 21.67 -8.92 -12.32
C GLY A 150 21.54 -10.20 -13.09
N ASN A 151 22.55 -11.08 -13.00
CA ASN A 151 22.35 -12.51 -13.25
C ASN A 151 21.08 -12.93 -12.50
N GLY A 152 20.16 -13.63 -13.16
CA GLY A 152 18.88 -14.01 -12.54
C GLY A 152 19.08 -14.83 -11.25
N LEU A 153 17.98 -15.12 -10.56
CA LEU A 153 18.02 -15.80 -9.25
C LEU A 153 18.69 -17.18 -9.34
N SER A 154 19.56 -17.50 -8.39
CA SER A 154 20.03 -18.88 -8.21
C SER A 154 18.85 -19.81 -7.86
N PRO A 155 19.00 -21.15 -8.00
CA PRO A 155 17.91 -22.07 -7.67
C PRO A 155 17.37 -21.92 -6.25
N ASP A 156 18.26 -21.65 -5.28
CA ASP A 156 17.88 -21.43 -3.89
C ASP A 156 17.17 -20.07 -3.73
N GLU A 157 17.70 -18.99 -4.31
CA GLU A 157 17.06 -17.67 -4.29
C GLU A 157 15.70 -17.65 -5.01
N MET A 158 15.55 -18.42 -6.08
CA MET A 158 14.30 -18.60 -6.81
C MET A 158 13.28 -19.35 -5.97
N LYS A 159 13.71 -20.40 -5.26
CA LYS A 159 12.84 -21.11 -4.31
C LYS A 159 12.33 -20.17 -3.22
N MET A 160 13.18 -19.27 -2.70
CA MET A 160 12.76 -18.26 -1.72
C MET A 160 11.75 -17.28 -2.31
N ALA A 161 11.97 -16.83 -3.55
CA ALA A 161 11.01 -15.97 -4.25
C ALA A 161 9.66 -16.65 -4.46
N GLU A 162 9.62 -17.93 -4.82
CA GLU A 162 8.39 -18.72 -4.97
C GLU A 162 7.63 -18.86 -3.64
N SER A 163 8.33 -19.17 -2.55
CA SER A 163 7.75 -19.24 -1.21
C SER A 163 7.22 -17.89 -0.74
N ALA A 164 7.92 -16.80 -1.05
CA ALA A 164 7.45 -15.45 -0.78
C ALA A 164 6.18 -15.12 -1.59
N VAL A 165 6.10 -15.50 -2.87
CA VAL A 165 4.90 -15.28 -3.69
C VAL A 165 3.66 -15.96 -3.08
N ILE A 166 3.81 -17.16 -2.54
CA ILE A 166 2.72 -17.88 -1.85
C ILE A 166 2.29 -17.09 -0.60
N PHE A 167 3.24 -16.77 0.28
CA PHE A 167 2.94 -16.03 1.52
C PHE A 167 2.34 -14.64 1.24
N PHE A 168 2.85 -13.89 0.26
CA PHE A 168 2.30 -12.58 -0.12
C PHE A 168 0.85 -12.72 -0.62
N SER A 169 0.57 -13.78 -1.37
CA SER A 169 -0.78 -14.08 -1.85
C SER A 169 -1.73 -14.37 -0.69
N ASP A 170 -1.31 -15.21 0.27
CA ASP A 170 -2.13 -15.55 1.44
C ASP A 170 -2.34 -14.33 2.35
N THR A 171 -1.32 -13.50 2.53
CA THR A 171 -1.44 -12.27 3.33
C THR A 171 -2.37 -11.26 2.67
N LEU A 172 -2.35 -11.15 1.34
CA LEU A 172 -3.33 -10.34 0.63
C LEU A 172 -4.76 -10.85 0.84
N ILE A 173 -4.97 -12.17 0.93
CA ILE A 173 -6.27 -12.74 1.28
C ILE A 173 -6.69 -12.33 2.70
N VAL A 174 -5.77 -12.33 3.68
CA VAL A 174 -6.04 -11.82 5.04
C VAL A 174 -6.58 -10.39 5.01
N ILE A 175 -5.91 -9.49 4.27
CA ILE A 175 -6.34 -8.09 4.16
C ILE A 175 -7.72 -7.98 3.48
N LYS A 176 -7.99 -8.79 2.44
CA LYS A 176 -9.28 -8.83 1.75
C LYS A 176 -10.41 -9.34 2.66
N GLU A 177 -10.16 -10.41 3.42
CA GLU A 177 -11.14 -10.93 4.38
C GLU A 177 -11.39 -9.94 5.51
N LEU A 178 -10.39 -9.18 5.95
CA LEU A 178 -10.58 -8.10 6.91
C LEU A 178 -11.50 -7.00 6.35
N VAL A 179 -11.31 -6.61 5.07
CA VAL A 179 -12.22 -5.67 4.39
C VAL A 179 -13.65 -6.20 4.40
N CYS A 180 -13.86 -7.47 4.07
CA CYS A 180 -15.16 -8.11 4.11
C CYS A 180 -15.77 -8.09 5.52
N PHE A 181 -14.97 -8.44 6.53
CA PHE A 181 -15.38 -8.46 7.94
C PHE A 181 -15.82 -7.07 8.42
N ILE A 182 -14.98 -6.04 8.25
CA ILE A 182 -15.29 -4.67 8.68
C ILE A 182 -16.48 -4.10 7.90
N THR A 183 -16.60 -4.42 6.60
CA THR A 183 -17.78 -4.05 5.81
C THR A 183 -19.05 -4.68 6.38
N GLY A 184 -18.99 -5.94 6.81
CA GLY A 184 -20.07 -6.62 7.52
C GLY A 184 -20.44 -5.90 8.82
N LEU A 185 -19.45 -5.60 9.67
CA LEU A 185 -19.67 -4.85 10.92
C LEU A 185 -20.37 -3.51 10.66
N GLY A 186 -19.92 -2.77 9.64
CA GLY A 186 -20.50 -1.47 9.28
C GLY A 186 -21.97 -1.54 8.91
N ARG A 187 -22.42 -2.61 8.23
CA ARG A 187 -23.84 -2.81 7.85
C ARG A 187 -24.76 -3.05 9.04
N HIS A 188 -24.22 -3.63 10.12
CA HIS A 188 -24.98 -3.94 11.33
C HIS A 188 -24.87 -2.85 12.41
N SER A 189 -23.91 -1.92 12.26
CA SER A 189 -23.74 -0.79 13.17
C SER A 189 -24.87 0.24 13.04
N LYS A 190 -25.41 0.71 14.18
CA LYS A 190 -26.29 1.89 14.18
C LYS A 190 -25.44 3.16 14.03
N PRO A 191 -25.93 4.23 13.38
CA PRO A 191 -25.18 5.48 13.19
C PRO A 191 -24.70 6.16 14.48
N SER A 192 -25.35 5.87 15.62
CA SER A 192 -24.99 6.39 16.95
C SER A 192 -24.04 5.48 17.74
N ASN A 193 -23.71 4.29 17.23
CA ASN A 193 -22.92 3.27 17.91
C ASN A 193 -21.42 3.44 17.63
N ASN A 194 -20.92 4.67 17.71
CA ASN A 194 -19.49 4.95 17.81
C ASN A 194 -19.03 4.64 19.24
N ASP A 195 -19.16 3.37 19.64
CA ASP A 195 -18.56 2.93 20.88
C ASP A 195 -17.04 3.07 20.78
N ALA A 196 -16.44 3.68 21.81
CA ALA A 196 -15.02 4.03 21.82
C ALA A 196 -14.13 2.79 21.68
N LYS A 197 -14.56 1.63 22.20
CA LYS A 197 -13.82 0.37 22.05
C LYS A 197 -13.85 -0.08 20.59
N SER A 198 -15.02 -0.10 19.94
CA SER A 198 -15.12 -0.45 18.51
C SER A 198 -14.27 0.47 17.62
N VAL A 199 -14.35 1.79 17.82
CA VAL A 199 -13.53 2.76 17.08
C VAL A 199 -12.04 2.47 17.29
N ARG A 200 -11.61 2.27 18.54
CA ARG A 200 -10.21 1.94 18.85
C ARG A 200 -9.76 0.65 18.15
N LEU A 201 -10.56 -0.41 18.17
CA LEU A 201 -10.23 -1.68 17.53
C LEU A 201 -10.10 -1.54 16.01
N LEU A 202 -10.99 -0.77 15.37
CA LEU A 202 -10.90 -0.50 13.93
C LEU A 202 -9.60 0.23 13.55
N GLU A 203 -9.23 1.25 14.32
CA GLU A 203 -7.98 1.99 14.08
C GLU A 203 -6.75 1.12 14.33
N LEU A 204 -6.78 0.26 15.36
CA LEU A 204 -5.73 -0.72 15.59
C LEU A 204 -5.61 -1.71 14.43
N SER A 205 -6.73 -2.30 13.97
CA SER A 205 -6.73 -3.19 12.80
C SER A 205 -6.15 -2.50 11.56
N PHE A 206 -6.51 -1.23 11.32
CA PHE A 206 -5.94 -0.48 10.21
C PHE A 206 -4.44 -0.27 10.36
N GLU A 207 -3.97 0.08 11.56
CA GLU A 207 -2.54 0.21 11.84
C GLU A 207 -1.78 -1.09 11.55
N ARG A 208 -2.32 -2.24 11.96
CA ARG A 208 -1.75 -3.56 11.64
C ARG A 208 -1.63 -3.76 10.14
N CYS A 209 -2.64 -3.40 9.35
CA CYS A 209 -2.57 -3.50 7.89
C CYS A 209 -1.45 -2.64 7.29
N ARG A 210 -1.21 -1.42 7.82
CA ARG A 210 -0.10 -0.57 7.37
C ARG A 210 1.25 -1.19 7.71
N ASN A 211 1.40 -1.75 8.91
CA ASN A 211 2.63 -2.42 9.32
C ASN A 211 2.89 -3.66 8.48
N ILE A 212 1.87 -4.51 8.27
CA ILE A 212 1.98 -5.67 7.38
C ILE A 212 2.42 -5.24 5.97
N LYS A 213 1.82 -4.18 5.42
CA LYS A 213 2.24 -3.63 4.12
C LYS A 213 3.70 -3.22 4.11
N LEU A 214 4.18 -2.57 5.18
CA LEU A 214 5.57 -2.16 5.31
C LEU A 214 6.52 -3.37 5.37
N CYS A 215 6.24 -4.33 6.25
CA CYS A 215 7.05 -5.55 6.35
C CYS A 215 7.09 -6.32 5.03
N MET A 216 5.97 -6.38 4.30
CA MET A 216 5.93 -7.01 2.97
C MET A 216 6.70 -6.20 1.91
N TYR A 217 6.72 -4.88 2.00
CA TYR A 217 7.55 -4.06 1.12
C TYR A 217 9.04 -4.35 1.35
N GLU A 218 9.48 -4.34 2.61
CA GLU A 218 10.87 -4.62 3.00
C GLU A 218 11.28 -6.04 2.59
N LEU A 219 10.46 -7.05 2.92
CA LEU A 219 10.66 -8.42 2.43
C LEU A 219 10.73 -8.50 0.91
N GLY A 220 9.91 -7.72 0.21
CA GLY A 220 9.90 -7.68 -1.26
C GLY A 220 11.22 -7.17 -1.83
N VAL A 221 11.84 -6.19 -1.18
CA VAL A 221 13.16 -5.65 -1.55
C VAL A 221 14.25 -6.69 -1.30
N ASP A 222 14.22 -7.36 -0.15
CA ASP A 222 15.24 -8.35 0.25
C ASP A 222 15.22 -9.64 -0.59
N LEU A 223 14.21 -9.82 -1.46
CA LEU A 223 14.11 -10.95 -2.40
C LEU A 223 14.89 -10.73 -3.70
N TYR A 224 15.33 -9.49 -3.97
CA TYR A 224 16.20 -9.21 -5.12
C TYR A 224 17.66 -9.54 -4.77
N PRO A 225 18.47 -10.02 -5.74
CA PRO A 225 19.88 -10.34 -5.48
C PRO A 225 20.74 -9.14 -5.08
N PRO A 226 21.73 -9.32 -4.18
CA PRO A 226 21.93 -10.51 -3.34
C PRO A 226 20.87 -10.60 -2.23
N GLN A 227 20.29 -11.78 -2.01
CA GLN A 227 19.26 -11.95 -0.98
C GLN A 227 19.85 -11.90 0.44
N GLU A 228 19.37 -10.99 1.27
CA GLU A 228 19.77 -10.82 2.66
C GLU A 228 18.96 -11.75 3.58
N VAL A 229 19.44 -12.98 3.77
CA VAL A 229 18.74 -14.05 4.53
C VAL A 229 18.34 -13.62 5.94
N THR A 230 19.17 -12.83 6.62
CA THR A 230 18.88 -12.34 7.98
C THR A 230 17.73 -11.32 7.99
N ALA A 231 17.70 -10.42 7.01
CA ALA A 231 16.62 -9.46 6.82
C ALA A 231 15.29 -10.17 6.46
N LEU A 232 15.35 -11.15 5.57
CA LEU A 232 14.20 -12.00 5.23
C LEU A 232 13.63 -12.72 6.46
N LYS A 233 14.49 -13.28 7.33
CA LYS A 233 14.04 -13.93 8.58
C LYS A 233 13.35 -12.95 9.51
N LEU A 234 13.89 -11.73 9.66
CA LEU A 234 13.31 -10.69 10.49
C LEU A 234 11.93 -10.27 9.96
N GLY A 235 11.83 -9.97 8.67
CA GLY A 235 10.56 -9.56 8.05
C GLY A 235 9.48 -10.65 8.14
N VAL A 236 9.85 -11.94 8.06
CA VAL A 236 8.92 -13.07 8.25
C VAL A 236 8.39 -13.10 9.70
N VAL A 237 9.24 -12.85 10.69
CA VAL A 237 8.83 -12.79 12.11
C VAL A 237 7.91 -11.60 12.35
N ASP A 238 8.32 -10.41 11.90
CA ASP A 238 7.57 -9.17 12.11
C ASP A 238 6.18 -9.23 11.45
N THR A 239 6.11 -9.74 10.22
CA THR A 239 4.83 -9.94 9.54
C THR A 239 3.94 -10.93 10.29
N SER A 240 4.52 -12.03 10.80
CA SER A 240 3.78 -13.02 11.56
C SER A 240 3.22 -12.44 12.86
N ASP A 241 3.99 -11.60 13.54
CA ASP A 241 3.57 -10.91 14.77
C ASP A 241 2.42 -9.92 14.50
N GLU A 242 2.49 -9.14 13.43
CA GLU A 242 1.40 -8.22 13.07
C GLU A 242 0.11 -8.95 12.65
N ILE A 243 0.21 -10.08 11.93
CA ILE A 243 -0.96 -10.92 11.60
C ILE A 243 -1.61 -11.48 12.87
N ARG A 244 -0.82 -11.95 13.86
CA ARG A 244 -1.38 -12.45 15.12
C ARG A 244 -2.05 -11.35 15.94
N LYS A 245 -1.44 -10.18 16.04
CA LYS A 245 -2.07 -9.02 16.70
C LYS A 245 -3.37 -8.63 16.01
N LEU A 246 -3.40 -8.67 14.68
CA LEU A 246 -4.61 -8.40 13.92
C LEU A 246 -5.71 -9.45 14.19
N GLN A 247 -5.37 -10.74 14.34
CA GLN A 247 -6.31 -11.77 14.78
C GLN A 247 -6.88 -11.47 16.18
N GLU A 248 -6.03 -11.04 17.12
CA GLU A 248 -6.44 -10.67 18.47
C GLU A 248 -7.36 -9.45 18.48
N ASP A 249 -7.09 -8.44 17.66
CA ASP A 249 -7.93 -7.26 17.50
C ASP A 249 -9.32 -7.64 16.92
N VAL A 250 -9.36 -8.51 15.91
CA VAL A 250 -10.62 -8.97 15.30
C VAL A 250 -11.47 -9.81 16.26
N ARG A 251 -10.85 -10.67 17.07
CA ARG A 251 -11.57 -11.50 18.06
C ARG A 251 -12.25 -10.69 19.17
N GLN A 252 -11.87 -9.43 19.37
CA GLN A 252 -12.47 -8.57 20.38
C GLN A 252 -13.80 -7.93 19.95
N PHE A 253 -14.18 -8.06 18.68
CA PHE A 253 -15.50 -7.66 18.21
C PHE A 253 -16.55 -8.71 18.62
N GLU A 254 -17.49 -8.29 19.45
CA GLU A 254 -18.60 -9.13 19.92
C GLU A 254 -19.63 -9.35 18.80
N ASP A 255 -20.30 -10.52 18.81
CA ASP A 255 -21.43 -10.87 17.94
C ASP A 255 -21.16 -10.90 16.42
N ALA A 256 -19.90 -10.89 15.97
CA ALA A 256 -19.53 -10.97 14.56
C ALA A 256 -18.79 -12.29 14.23
N SER A 257 -19.25 -13.01 13.20
CA SER A 257 -18.49 -14.15 12.67
C SER A 257 -17.24 -13.64 11.96
N CYS A 258 -16.10 -14.23 12.32
CA CYS A 258 -14.79 -13.94 11.74
C CYS A 258 -14.09 -15.21 11.21
N ASP A 259 -14.83 -16.29 10.97
CA ASP A 259 -14.24 -17.61 10.66
C ASP A 259 -13.42 -17.59 9.37
N SER A 260 -13.91 -16.93 8.31
CA SER A 260 -13.19 -16.79 7.04
C SER A 260 -11.89 -16.01 7.21
N PHE A 261 -11.93 -14.91 7.96
CA PHE A 261 -10.78 -14.10 8.28
C PHE A 261 -9.74 -14.87 9.13
N LEU A 262 -10.19 -15.59 10.15
CA LEU A 262 -9.31 -16.40 10.99
C LEU A 262 -8.66 -17.53 10.18
N GLN A 263 -9.41 -18.20 9.31
CA GLN A 263 -8.89 -19.21 8.40
C GLN A 263 -7.82 -18.62 7.46
N ALA A 264 -8.08 -17.45 6.87
CA ALA A 264 -7.09 -16.77 6.02
C ALA A 264 -5.80 -16.47 6.79
N CYS A 265 -5.91 -16.03 8.05
CA CYS A 265 -4.74 -15.78 8.89
C CYS A 265 -3.94 -17.06 9.16
N GLU A 266 -4.61 -18.18 9.45
CA GLU A 266 -3.91 -19.46 9.66
C GLU A 266 -3.19 -19.96 8.40
N CYS A 267 -3.77 -19.74 7.22
CA CYS A 267 -3.10 -20.01 5.95
C CYS A 267 -1.84 -19.16 5.80
N ALA A 268 -1.94 -17.84 5.97
CA ALA A 268 -0.79 -16.93 5.87
C ALA A 268 0.32 -17.25 6.89
N LEU A 269 -0.05 -17.54 8.13
CA LEU A 269 0.89 -17.94 9.18
C LEU A 269 1.58 -19.29 8.88
N SER A 270 0.87 -20.21 8.23
CA SER A 270 1.45 -21.48 7.80
C SER A 270 2.43 -21.28 6.65
N SER A 271 2.12 -20.42 5.68
CA SER A 271 3.02 -20.07 4.59
C SER A 271 4.28 -19.33 5.07
N LEU A 272 4.14 -18.40 6.02
CA LEU A 272 5.28 -17.77 6.70
C LEU A 272 6.17 -18.79 7.43
N ARG A 273 5.56 -19.79 8.08
CA ARG A 273 6.30 -20.86 8.76
C ARG A 273 7.10 -21.70 7.76
N ASN A 274 6.52 -22.03 6.61
CA ASN A 274 7.20 -22.76 5.55
C ASN A 274 8.40 -21.96 5.01
N MET A 275 8.20 -20.67 4.69
CA MET A 275 9.27 -19.79 4.25
C MET A 275 10.39 -19.68 5.30
N LYS A 276 10.04 -19.58 6.59
CA LYS A 276 11.02 -19.60 7.69
C LYS A 276 11.85 -20.89 7.71
N THR A 277 11.21 -22.05 7.58
CA THR A 277 11.94 -23.33 7.56
C THR A 277 12.89 -23.46 6.38
N GLU A 278 12.58 -22.83 5.24
CA GLU A 278 13.48 -22.77 4.09
C GLU A 278 14.66 -21.83 4.36
N LEU A 279 14.42 -20.65 4.94
CA LEU A 279 15.49 -19.73 5.36
C LEU A 279 16.46 -20.39 6.36
N ASP A 280 15.93 -21.16 7.32
CA ASP A 280 16.74 -21.87 8.31
C ASP A 280 17.58 -22.99 7.68
N SER A 281 17.16 -23.54 6.53
CA SER A 281 17.92 -24.56 5.80
C SER A 281 19.12 -24.02 5.01
N LEU A 282 19.16 -22.72 4.74
CA LEU A 282 20.23 -22.04 4.00
C LEU A 282 21.40 -21.59 4.88
N GLU A 283 21.17 -21.48 6.19
CA GLU A 283 22.16 -21.07 7.21
C GLU A 283 23.43 -21.96 7.26
N PRO A 284 23.37 -23.31 7.21
CA PRO A 284 24.58 -24.14 7.20
C PRO A 284 25.44 -24.02 5.93
N ILE A 285 24.94 -23.40 4.86
CA ILE A 285 25.64 -23.27 3.56
C ILE A 285 26.49 -21.98 3.52
N LEU A 286 26.01 -20.91 4.17
CA LEU A 286 26.74 -19.63 4.25
C LEU A 286 27.94 -19.69 5.21
N GLU A 287 27.79 -20.36 6.36
CA GLU A 287 28.91 -20.58 7.30
C GLU A 287 30.04 -21.44 6.68
N ALA A 288 29.69 -22.40 5.82
CA ALA A 288 30.67 -23.23 5.12
C ALA A 288 31.38 -22.47 3.98
N SER A 289 30.69 -21.55 3.30
CA SER A 289 31.26 -20.70 2.24
C SER A 289 32.28 -19.70 2.79
N GLU A 290 31.98 -19.05 3.92
CA GLU A 290 32.91 -18.13 4.59
C GLU A 290 34.16 -18.84 5.13
N MET A 291 34.01 -20.07 5.61
CA MET A 291 35.11 -20.89 6.11
C MET A 291 36.04 -21.37 4.97
N HIS A 292 35.48 -21.68 3.79
CA HIS A 292 36.26 -22.09 2.61
C HIS A 292 37.05 -20.92 1.99
N ILE A 293 36.55 -19.67 2.11
CA ILE A 293 37.28 -18.47 1.70
C ILE A 293 38.44 -18.18 2.67
N CYS A 294 38.27 -18.42 3.97
CA CYS A 294 39.36 -18.30 4.94
C CYS A 294 40.47 -19.35 4.74
N GLU A 295 40.14 -20.60 4.38
CA GLU A 295 41.16 -21.61 4.09
C GLU A 295 41.98 -21.31 2.82
N LEU A 296 41.36 -20.71 1.79
CA LEU A 296 42.05 -20.31 0.55
C LEU A 296 43.00 -19.11 0.76
N CYS A 297 42.72 -18.22 1.70
CA CYS A 297 43.63 -17.12 2.07
C CYS A 297 44.82 -17.57 2.93
N CYS A 298 44.73 -18.70 3.64
CA CYS A 298 45.83 -19.24 4.44
C CYS A 298 46.84 -20.10 3.65
N VAL A 299 46.58 -20.43 2.37
CA VAL A 299 47.46 -21.27 1.54
C VAL A 299 48.36 -20.47 0.58
N ARG A 300 48.25 -19.13 0.53
CA ARG A 300 49.21 -18.27 -0.18
C ARG A 300 50.19 -17.61 0.80
N HIS A 301 51.17 -18.39 1.22
CA HIS A 301 52.49 -17.89 1.62
C HIS A 301 53.31 -17.50 0.38
#